data_AF-A0A2D4F4U1-F1
#
_entry.id   AF-A0A2D4F4U1-F1
#
_cell.length_a   1.000
_cell.length_b   1.000
_cell.length_c   1.000
_cell.angle_alpha   90.00
_cell.angle_beta   90.00
_cell.angle_gamma   90.00
#
_symmetry.space_group_name_H-M   'P 1'
#
loop_
_entity.id
_entity.type
_entity.pdbx_description
1 polymer ?
#
loop_
_entity_poly.entity_id
_entity_poly.type
_entity_poly.pdbx_seq_one_letter_code
_entity_poly.pdbx_strand_id
1 'polypeptide(L)'
;FRKNGSLLHPGSRDCHRKYFSYDAMVCVCNSTYCDTQDPVVLPPSGQFVVYESSKSGKRLERREGHFQNKTTNPGNFFLARVGDFRWRFLRGRTEGRDGA
;
A
#
# COMPACT_ATOMS: atom_id res chain seq x y z
N PHE A 1 -13.64 11.27 -0.83
CA PHE A 1 -12.99 10.04 -0.34
C PHE A 1 -14.00 9.24 0.47
N ARG A 2 -14.58 8.17 -0.10
CA ARG A 2 -15.44 7.28 0.69
C ARG A 2 -14.54 6.39 1.56
N LYS A 3 -14.59 6.58 2.88
CA LYS A 3 -14.13 5.55 3.83
C LYS A 3 -15.30 4.59 4.05
N ASN A 4 -15.42 3.58 3.19
CA ASN A 4 -16.13 2.37 3.58
C ASN A 4 -15.09 1.46 4.23
N GLY A 5 -15.39 1.01 5.45
CA GLY A 5 -14.52 0.16 6.24
C GLY A 5 -14.06 -1.06 5.47
N SER A 6 -12.81 -1.46 5.74
CA SER A 6 -12.29 -2.83 5.65
C SER A 6 -13.08 -3.75 4.71
N LEU A 7 -12.97 -3.51 3.39
CA LEU A 7 -13.23 -4.55 2.40
C LEU A 7 -11.93 -5.35 2.29
N LEU A 8 -11.66 -6.17 3.30
CA LEU A 8 -10.75 -7.30 3.12
C LEU A 8 -11.31 -8.12 1.96
N HIS A 9 -10.52 -8.27 0.90
CA HIS A 9 -10.87 -9.19 -0.18
C HIS A 9 -10.83 -10.62 0.40
N PRO A 10 -11.56 -11.59 -0.16
CA PRO A 10 -11.73 -12.92 0.44
C PRO A 10 -10.44 -13.70 0.77
N GLY A 11 -9.29 -13.27 0.24
CA GLY A 11 -7.97 -13.87 0.47
C GLY A 11 -7.01 -13.07 1.37
N SER A 12 -7.34 -11.83 1.77
CA SER A 12 -6.48 -11.03 2.66
C SER A 12 -6.86 -11.21 4.13
N ARG A 13 -5.82 -11.28 4.98
CA ARG A 13 -5.94 -11.33 6.43
C ARG A 13 -5.36 -10.04 7.00
N ASP A 14 -6.16 -9.35 7.83
CA ASP A 14 -5.74 -8.12 8.48
C ASP A 14 -4.51 -8.32 9.39
N CYS A 15 -3.85 -7.22 9.70
CA CYS A 15 -2.81 -7.17 10.73
C CYS A 15 -3.41 -7.29 12.14
N HIS A 16 -3.01 -8.32 12.87
CA HIS A 16 -3.25 -8.40 14.31
C HIS A 16 -2.28 -7.46 15.04
N ARG A 17 -2.68 -6.20 15.18
CA ARG A 17 -1.85 -5.11 15.69
C ARG A 17 -1.54 -5.26 17.17
N LYS A 18 -0.26 -5.14 17.52
CA LYS A 18 0.22 -4.97 18.89
C LYS A 18 1.10 -3.72 18.96
N TYR A 19 0.83 -2.88 19.96
CA TYR A 19 1.57 -1.63 20.19
C TYR A 19 2.47 -1.79 21.41
N PHE A 20 3.76 -1.49 21.24
CA PHE A 20 4.73 -1.40 22.34
C PHE A 20 4.94 0.05 22.78
N SER A 21 4.70 1.00 21.88
CA SER A 21 4.59 2.44 22.11
C SER A 21 3.61 3.03 21.09
N TYR A 22 3.35 4.34 21.14
CA TYR A 22 2.49 5.02 20.15
C TYR A 22 2.99 4.88 18.70
N ASP A 23 4.30 4.77 18.51
CA ASP A 23 4.99 4.69 17.21
C ASP A 23 5.62 3.32 16.90
N ALA A 24 5.59 2.38 17.85
CA ALA A 24 6.06 1.01 17.68
C ALA A 24 4.89 0.02 17.60
N MET A 25 4.31 -0.08 16.40
CA MET A 25 3.28 -1.07 16.05
C MET A 25 3.92 -2.26 15.33
N VAL A 26 3.50 -3.46 15.68
CA VAL A 26 3.84 -4.70 14.94
C VAL A 26 2.58 -5.50 14.59
N CYS A 27 2.67 -6.30 13.54
CA CYS A 27 1.69 -7.34 13.23
C CYS A 27 2.13 -8.64 13.89
N VAL A 28 1.31 -9.19 14.79
CA VAL A 28 1.63 -10.42 15.49
C VAL A 28 1.34 -11.61 14.60
N CYS A 29 2.40 -12.35 14.29
CA CYS A 29 2.36 -13.64 13.62
C CYS A 29 2.52 -14.78 14.63
N ASN A 30 1.81 -15.88 14.42
CA ASN A 30 1.96 -17.14 15.13
C ASN A 30 1.81 -18.32 14.15
N SER A 31 1.82 -19.55 14.65
CA SER A 31 1.76 -20.77 13.83
C SER A 31 0.49 -20.92 12.98
N THR A 32 -0.62 -20.24 13.34
CA THR A 32 -1.92 -20.34 12.64
C THR A 32 -2.38 -19.01 12.04
N TYR A 33 -1.67 -17.92 12.32
CA TYR A 33 -2.07 -16.57 11.94
C TYR A 33 -0.89 -15.70 11.54
N CYS A 34 -1.01 -15.11 10.36
CA CYS A 34 -0.25 -13.95 9.91
C CYS A 34 -1.14 -13.10 9.01
N ASP A 35 -0.85 -11.80 8.94
CA ASP A 35 -1.43 -10.94 7.91
C ASP A 35 -0.99 -11.39 6.53
N THR A 36 -1.88 -11.23 5.56
CA THR A 36 -1.64 -11.59 4.16
C THR A 36 -2.27 -10.54 3.26
N GLN A 37 -1.62 -10.29 2.13
CA GLN A 37 -2.09 -9.35 1.12
C GLN A 37 -2.51 -10.14 -0.13
N ASP A 38 -3.64 -9.77 -0.72
CA ASP A 38 -4.02 -10.34 -2.01
C ASP A 38 -2.98 -10.01 -3.09
N PRO A 39 -2.83 -10.88 -4.10
CA PRO A 39 -1.98 -10.60 -5.25
C PRO A 39 -2.31 -9.24 -5.88
N VAL A 40 -1.27 -8.53 -6.33
CA VAL A 40 -1.46 -7.25 -7.03
C VAL A 40 -2.03 -7.53 -8.41
N VAL A 41 -3.23 -7.01 -8.66
CA VAL A 41 -3.91 -7.07 -9.96
C VAL A 41 -3.95 -5.66 -10.56
N LEU A 42 -3.71 -5.57 -11.88
CA LEU A 42 -3.83 -4.30 -12.60
C LEU A 42 -5.29 -3.81 -12.55
N PRO A 43 -5.56 -2.59 -12.09
CA PRO A 43 -6.91 -2.04 -12.11
C PRO A 43 -7.36 -1.74 -13.55
N PRO A 44 -8.67 -1.61 -13.79
CA PRO A 44 -9.20 -1.13 -15.06
C PRO A 44 -8.58 0.21 -15.49
N SER A 45 -8.56 0.47 -16.80
CA SER A 45 -8.06 1.74 -17.34
C SER A 45 -8.79 2.93 -16.71
N GLY A 46 -8.04 3.99 -16.38
CA GLY A 46 -8.56 5.18 -15.70
C GLY A 46 -8.67 5.05 -14.18
N GLN A 47 -8.37 3.87 -13.61
CA GLN A 47 -8.32 3.65 -12.16
C GLN A 47 -6.90 3.45 -11.64
N PHE A 48 -6.73 3.62 -10.34
CA PHE A 48 -5.49 3.33 -9.63
C PHE A 48 -5.77 2.67 -8.28
N VAL A 49 -4.78 1.95 -7.78
CA VAL A 49 -4.78 1.35 -6.45
C VAL A 49 -3.71 2.04 -5.60
N VAL A 50 -4.05 2.36 -4.36
CA VAL A 50 -3.14 2.89 -3.33
C VAL A 50 -3.02 1.85 -2.23
N TYR A 51 -1.79 1.61 -1.79
CA TYR A 51 -1.50 0.82 -0.59
C TYR A 51 -0.89 1.77 0.44
N GLU A 52 -1.53 1.89 1.59
CA GLU A 52 -1.12 2.83 2.64
C GLU A 52 -0.63 2.10 3.87
N SER A 53 0.58 2.44 4.32
CA SER A 53 1.09 2.06 5.65
C SER A 53 1.34 3.33 6.46
N SER A 54 1.02 3.31 7.75
CA SER A 54 1.14 4.50 8.60
C SER A 54 1.65 4.15 10.00
N LYS A 55 2.31 5.12 10.65
CA LYS A 55 2.69 5.01 12.07
C LYS A 55 1.48 4.79 12.97
N SER A 56 0.32 5.35 12.61
CA SER A 56 -0.95 5.15 13.34
C SER A 56 -1.52 3.73 13.22
N GLY A 57 -0.93 2.88 12.37
CA GLY A 57 -1.22 1.46 12.35
C GLY A 57 -1.85 0.92 11.07
N LYS A 58 -1.84 1.68 9.96
CA LYS A 58 -2.22 1.10 8.67
C LYS A 58 -1.13 0.13 8.21
N ARG A 59 -1.53 -1.04 7.74
CA ARG A 59 -0.66 -2.09 7.21
C ARG A 59 -1.10 -2.41 5.78
N LEU A 60 -0.45 -1.79 4.80
CA LEU A 60 -0.74 -1.96 3.37
C LEU A 60 -2.24 -1.86 3.03
N GLU A 61 -2.95 -0.94 3.68
CA GLU A 61 -4.38 -0.77 3.49
C GLU A 61 -4.67 -0.38 2.04
N ARG A 62 -5.42 -1.23 1.32
CA ARG A 62 -5.73 -1.05 -0.10
C ARG A 62 -6.91 -0.10 -0.30
N ARG A 63 -6.76 0.84 -1.23
CA ARG A 63 -7.82 1.76 -1.65
C ARG A 63 -7.79 1.94 -3.16
N GLU A 64 -8.96 2.17 -3.75
CA GLU A 64 -9.09 2.43 -5.19
C GLU A 64 -9.46 3.89 -5.44
N GLY A 65 -9.03 4.41 -6.59
CA GLY A 65 -9.33 5.75 -7.04
C GLY A 65 -9.41 5.84 -8.55
N HIS A 66 -9.89 6.99 -9.03
CA HIS A 66 -10.05 7.27 -10.45
C HIS A 66 -9.24 8.52 -10.81
N PHE A 67 -8.60 8.49 -11.98
CA PHE A 67 -7.95 9.67 -12.52
C PHE A 67 -9.01 10.70 -12.93
N GLN A 68 -8.70 11.97 -12.67
CA GLN A 68 -9.51 13.09 -13.12
C GLN A 68 -8.87 13.70 -14.36
N ASN A 69 -9.68 14.06 -15.35
CA ASN A 69 -9.19 14.65 -16.60
C ASN A 69 -8.66 16.08 -16.42
N LYS A 70 -9.13 16.80 -15.40
CA LYS A 70 -8.72 18.16 -15.06
C LYS A 70 -8.66 18.29 -13.55
N THR A 71 -7.71 19.05 -13.04
CA THR A 71 -7.64 19.44 -11.63
C THR A 71 -7.63 20.96 -11.55
N THR A 72 -8.58 21.54 -10.83
CA THR A 72 -8.77 23.00 -10.76
C THR A 72 -8.57 23.54 -9.35
N ASN A 73 -7.67 22.92 -8.57
CA ASN A 73 -7.43 23.31 -7.19
C ASN A 73 -6.08 24.04 -7.06
N PRO A 74 -6.07 25.39 -7.02
CA PRO A 74 -4.85 26.19 -7.06
C PRO A 74 -3.95 26.09 -5.82
N GLY A 75 -4.29 25.26 -4.82
CA GLY A 75 -3.47 25.00 -3.63
C GLY A 75 -2.84 23.60 -3.56
N ASN A 76 -3.03 22.75 -4.58
CA ASN A 76 -2.52 21.38 -4.55
C ASN A 76 -1.08 21.28 -5.02
N PHE A 77 -0.30 20.39 -4.39
CA PHE A 77 1.00 19.96 -4.90
C PHE A 77 0.82 18.91 -6.01
N PHE A 78 1.46 19.12 -7.15
CA PHE A 78 1.36 18.24 -8.32
C PHE A 78 2.67 17.51 -8.58
N LEU A 79 2.59 16.18 -8.67
CA LEU A 79 3.65 15.34 -9.19
C LEU A 79 3.28 14.91 -10.61
N ALA A 80 4.04 15.39 -11.59
CA ALA A 80 3.87 15.02 -12.99
C ALA A 80 4.95 14.02 -13.42
N ARG A 81 4.53 12.92 -14.05
CA ARG A 81 5.46 12.03 -14.76
C ARG A 81 5.77 12.65 -16.12
N VAL A 82 7.01 13.07 -16.33
CA VAL A 82 7.50 13.51 -17.64
C VAL A 82 8.09 12.29 -18.37
N GLY A 83 7.72 12.10 -19.63
CA GLY A 83 8.22 11.01 -20.48
C GLY A 83 9.70 11.18 -20.86
N ASP A 84 10.23 10.23 -21.63
CA ASP A 84 11.56 10.25 -22.29
C ASP A 84 12.82 10.04 -21.45
N PHE A 85 12.69 9.65 -20.18
CA PHE A 85 13.86 9.23 -19.37
C PHE A 85 13.92 7.72 -19.20
N ARG A 86 15.03 7.12 -19.66
CA ARG A 86 15.30 5.69 -19.47
C ARG A 86 16.19 5.46 -18.25
N TRP A 87 15.60 4.95 -17.18
CA TRP A 87 16.30 4.62 -15.94
C TRP A 87 16.83 3.19 -15.93
N ARG A 88 17.59 2.83 -14.89
CA ARG A 88 18.09 1.47 -14.67
C ARG A 88 16.92 0.51 -14.42
N PHE A 89 17.03 -0.69 -14.99
CA PHE A 89 16.12 -1.79 -14.66
C PHE A 89 16.31 -2.23 -13.20
N LEU A 90 15.21 -2.50 -12.52
CA LEU A 90 15.21 -3.03 -11.16
C LEU A 90 15.39 -4.56 -11.22
N ARG A 91 16.34 -5.10 -10.45
CA ARG A 91 16.65 -6.55 -10.40
C ARG A 91 15.79 -7.34 -9.40
N GLY A 92 14.86 -6.68 -8.70
CA GLY A 92 14.11 -7.24 -7.58
C GLY A 92 14.70 -6.84 -6.23
N ARG A 93 13.90 -6.95 -5.17
CA ARG A 93 14.31 -6.69 -3.78
C ARG A 93 14.00 -7.93 -2.97
N THR A 94 15.01 -8.51 -2.33
CA THR A 94 14.86 -9.51 -1.28
C THR A 94 15.44 -8.94 0.00
N GLU A 95 15.02 -9.49 1.14
CA GLU A 95 15.75 -9.29 2.39
C GLU A 95 17.13 -9.94 2.23
N GLY A 96 18.20 -9.24 2.65
CA GLY A 96 19.52 -9.83 2.71
C GLY A 96 19.46 -10.99 3.69
N ARG A 97 19.93 -12.18 3.29
CA ARG A 97 20.25 -13.20 4.28
C ARG A 97 21.43 -12.66 5.08
N ASP A 98 21.14 -12.05 6.23
CA ASP A 98 22.16 -11.86 7.25
C ASP A 98 22.66 -13.27 7.59
N GLY A 99 23.89 -13.56 7.18
CA GLY A 99 24.52 -14.85 7.37
C GLY A 99 24.61 -15.17 8.86
N ALA A 100 24.12 -16.36 9.22
CA ALA A 100 24.39 -16.99 10.51
C ALA A 100 25.87 -17.38 10.64
#